data_AF-A0A9N9JAQ8-F1
#
_entry.id   AF-A0A9N9JAQ8-F1
#
_cell.length_a   1.000
_cell.length_b   1.000
_cell.length_c   1.000
_cell.angle_alpha   90.00
_cell.angle_beta   90.00
_cell.angle_gamma   90.00
#
_symmetry.space_group_name_H-M   'P 1'
#
loop_
_entity.id
_entity.type
_entity.pdbx_description
1 polymer ?
#
loop_
_entity_poly.entity_id
_entity_poly.type
_entity_poly.pdbx_seq_one_letter_code
_entity_poly.pdbx_strand_id
1 'polypeptide(L)'
;AIVIALAINRIVNEVFELNTFGLLLGEWNMLKEILLPLKVFRNISEVMCGEFYMTMSLAILAFNLIIDDLEEMQEKGLSSIINEAIKVIYTKLKFYYTRSDNSIYAVTTLLDLRFKKAYYEVNNWDKKWISWATECLNEVYNRYKNTIPVVDLEINDISSTSSQLNH
;
A
#
# COMPACT_ATOMS: atom_id res chain seq x y z
N ALA A 1 -4.55 11.18 -22.50
CA ALA A 1 -4.13 12.52 -22.04
C ALA A 1 -3.87 13.48 -23.20
N ILE A 2 -2.98 13.17 -24.14
CA ILE A 2 -2.62 14.06 -25.28
C ILE A 2 -3.84 14.42 -26.15
N VAL A 3 -4.69 13.45 -26.49
CA VAL A 3 -5.89 13.67 -27.33
C VAL A 3 -6.91 14.60 -26.66
N ILE A 4 -7.11 14.48 -25.34
CA ILE A 4 -8.02 15.34 -24.58
C ILE A 4 -7.47 16.76 -24.47
N ALA A 5 -6.17 16.91 -24.21
CA ALA A 5 -5.52 18.23 -24.17
C ALA A 5 -5.60 18.95 -25.53
N LEU A 6 -5.43 18.22 -26.65
CA LEU A 6 -5.59 18.75 -28.00
C LEU A 6 -7.05 19.14 -28.30
N ALA A 7 -8.03 18.34 -27.88
CA ALA A 7 -9.45 18.64 -28.04
C ALA A 7 -9.86 19.88 -27.23
N ILE A 8 -9.40 19.99 -25.98
CA ILE A 8 -9.66 21.16 -25.13
C ILE A 8 -9.02 22.41 -25.72
N ASN A 9 -7.73 22.36 -26.10
CA ASN A 9 -7.06 23.51 -26.71
C ASN A 9 -7.69 23.93 -28.04
N ARG A 10 -8.22 22.99 -28.83
CA ARG A 10 -8.95 23.30 -30.06
C ARG A 10 -10.27 24.03 -29.78
N ILE A 11 -11.04 23.57 -28.81
CA ILE A 11 -12.31 24.22 -28.40
C ILE A 11 -12.05 25.60 -27.80
N VAL A 12 -11.01 25.73 -26.98
CA VAL A 12 -10.60 27.00 -26.36
C VAL A 12 -10.15 28.02 -27.40
N ASN A 13 -9.46 27.60 -28.46
CA ASN A 13 -9.05 28.49 -29.55
C ASN A 13 -10.21 28.93 -30.46
N GLU A 14 -11.28 28.13 -30.57
CA GLU A 14 -12.46 28.47 -31.38
C GLU A 14 -13.46 29.38 -30.64
N VAL A 15 -13.42 29.42 -29.30
CA VAL A 15 -14.29 30.27 -28.47
C VAL A 15 -13.42 31.24 -27.66
N PHE A 16 -13.31 32.49 -28.13
CA PHE A 16 -12.42 33.52 -27.58
C PHE A 16 -12.61 33.75 -26.05
N GLU A 17 -13.83 33.60 -25.55
CA GLU A 17 -14.16 33.73 -24.12
C GLU A 17 -13.56 32.59 -23.27
N LEU A 18 -13.37 31.40 -23.86
CA LEU A 18 -12.79 30.23 -23.19
C LEU A 18 -11.26 30.28 -23.11
N ASN A 19 -10.62 31.20 -23.85
CA ASN A 19 -9.16 31.38 -23.83
C ASN A 19 -8.65 31.81 -22.44
N THR A 20 -9.52 32.37 -21.60
CA THR A 20 -9.25 32.66 -20.19
C THR A 20 -9.17 31.41 -19.30
N PHE A 21 -9.71 30.28 -19.76
CA PHE A 21 -9.71 28.99 -19.05
C PHE A 21 -8.75 27.96 -19.68
N GLY A 22 -8.08 28.34 -20.77
CA GLY A 22 -7.08 27.50 -21.43
C GLY A 22 -5.82 27.42 -20.59
N LEU A 23 -5.46 26.22 -20.15
CA LEU A 23 -4.17 26.00 -19.51
C LEU A 23 -3.05 26.18 -20.54
N LEU A 24 -2.03 26.93 -20.15
CA LEU A 24 -0.79 27.08 -20.90
C LEU A 24 -0.05 25.74 -20.94
N LEU A 25 0.83 25.57 -21.94
CA LEU A 25 1.63 24.34 -22.07
C LEU A 25 2.43 24.02 -20.79
N GLY A 26 2.95 25.04 -20.12
CA GLY A 26 3.65 24.90 -18.84
C GLY A 26 2.75 24.37 -17.72
N GLU A 27 1.51 24.85 -17.63
CA GLU A 27 0.53 24.41 -16.64
C GLU A 27 0.06 22.97 -16.92
N TRP A 28 -0.12 22.61 -18.19
CA TRP A 28 -0.38 21.23 -18.59
C TRP A 28 0.77 20.28 -18.21
N ASN A 29 2.02 20.73 -18.35
CA ASN A 29 3.17 19.93 -17.93
C ASN A 29 3.25 19.80 -16.41
N MET A 30 2.99 20.88 -15.67
CA MET A 30 2.88 20.82 -14.21
C MET A 30 1.78 19.84 -13.76
N LEU A 31 0.61 19.87 -14.41
CA LEU A 31 -0.48 18.96 -14.09
C LEU A 31 -0.12 17.49 -14.37
N LYS A 32 0.64 17.21 -15.45
CA LYS A 32 1.17 15.86 -15.70
C LYS A 32 2.11 15.39 -14.59
N GLU A 33 2.95 16.27 -14.06
CA GLU A 33 3.84 15.92 -12.96
C GLU A 33 3.07 15.72 -11.65
N ILE A 34 2.06 16.54 -11.36
CA ILE A 34 1.17 16.35 -10.18
C ILE A 34 0.45 15.00 -10.25
N LEU A 35 0.07 14.55 -11.45
CA LEU A 35 -0.58 13.26 -11.63
C LEU A 35 0.33 12.07 -11.29
N LEU A 36 1.65 12.23 -11.25
CA LEU A 36 2.57 11.13 -10.93
C LEU A 36 2.38 10.63 -9.49
N PRO A 37 2.57 11.44 -8.43
CA PRO A 37 2.35 10.98 -7.06
C PRO A 37 0.89 10.58 -6.82
N LEU A 38 -0.09 11.26 -7.45
CA LEU A 38 -1.51 10.89 -7.30
C LEU A 38 -1.83 9.49 -7.85
N LYS A 39 -1.15 9.04 -8.90
CA LYS A 39 -1.31 7.67 -9.42
C LYS A 39 -0.82 6.62 -8.43
N VAL A 40 0.26 6.88 -7.71
CA VAL A 40 0.76 6.00 -6.64
C VAL A 40 -0.32 5.82 -5.58
N PHE A 41 -0.89 6.94 -5.09
CA PHE A 41 -1.99 6.90 -4.12
C PHE A 41 -3.23 6.18 -4.64
N ARG A 42 -3.59 6.40 -5.91
CA ARG A 42 -4.72 5.71 -6.54
C ARG A 42 -4.50 4.19 -6.54
N ASN A 43 -3.36 3.73 -7.05
CA ASN A 43 -3.07 2.31 -7.18
C ASN A 43 -3.12 1.62 -5.81
N ILE A 44 -2.52 2.24 -4.79
CA ILE A 44 -2.51 1.70 -3.43
C ILE A 44 -3.90 1.75 -2.79
N SER A 45 -4.68 2.80 -3.04
CA SER A 45 -6.04 2.90 -2.52
C SER A 45 -6.99 1.88 -3.14
N GLU A 46 -6.87 1.58 -4.44
CA GLU A 46 -7.63 0.52 -5.10
C GLU A 46 -7.36 -0.86 -4.44
N VAL A 47 -6.12 -1.13 -4.04
CA VAL A 47 -5.76 -2.33 -3.28
C VAL A 47 -6.28 -2.27 -1.84
N MET A 48 -6.16 -1.15 -1.15
CA MET A 48 -6.56 -1.01 0.26
C MET A 48 -8.07 -0.94 0.47
N CYS A 49 -8.85 -0.63 -0.58
CA CYS A 49 -10.30 -0.66 -0.58
C CYS A 49 -10.89 -1.99 -1.04
N GLY A 50 -10.07 -3.04 -1.20
CA GLY A 50 -10.54 -4.37 -1.54
C GLY A 50 -11.42 -4.98 -0.45
N GLU A 51 -12.52 -5.63 -0.83
CA GLU A 51 -13.49 -6.21 0.10
C GLU A 51 -13.27 -7.71 0.36
N PHE A 52 -12.52 -8.39 -0.52
CA PHE A 52 -12.37 -9.86 -0.50
C PHE A 52 -11.13 -10.36 0.23
N TYR A 53 -10.37 -9.47 0.89
CA TYR A 53 -9.21 -9.83 1.68
C TYR A 53 -8.99 -8.85 2.83
N MET A 54 -8.24 -9.27 3.84
CA MET A 54 -7.82 -8.39 4.92
C MET A 54 -6.86 -7.34 4.38
N THR A 55 -7.25 -6.07 4.48
CA THR A 55 -6.44 -4.91 4.04
C THR A 55 -5.55 -4.39 5.15
N MET A 56 -5.87 -4.70 6.41
CA MET A 56 -5.07 -4.30 7.57
C MET A 56 -3.65 -4.89 7.53
N SER A 57 -3.49 -6.14 7.06
CA SER A 57 -2.19 -6.77 6.87
C SER A 57 -1.37 -6.19 5.71
N LEU A 58 -1.99 -5.35 4.87
CA LEU A 58 -1.34 -4.65 3.76
C LEU A 58 -0.85 -3.26 4.16
N ALA A 59 -1.21 -2.74 5.33
CA ALA A 59 -0.94 -1.35 5.69
C ALA A 59 0.56 -1.01 5.63
N ILE A 60 1.43 -1.84 6.23
CA ILE A 60 2.89 -1.63 6.20
C ILE A 60 3.42 -1.69 4.76
N LEU A 61 2.91 -2.64 3.97
CA LEU A 61 3.30 -2.79 2.57
C LEU A 61 2.91 -1.56 1.74
N ALA A 62 1.68 -1.09 1.93
CA ALA A 62 1.16 0.10 1.27
C ALA A 62 2.00 1.34 1.59
N PHE A 63 2.37 1.55 2.85
CA PHE A 63 3.25 2.66 3.22
C PHE A 63 4.62 2.57 2.55
N ASN A 64 5.26 1.39 2.57
CA ASN A 64 6.55 1.19 1.92
C ASN A 64 6.48 1.47 0.42
N LEU A 65 5.50 0.88 -0.29
CA LEU A 65 5.37 1.05 -1.73
C LEU A 65 5.16 2.52 -2.12
N ILE A 66 4.36 3.26 -1.34
CA ILE A 66 4.21 4.71 -1.56
C ILE A 66 5.55 5.42 -1.36
N ILE A 67 6.27 5.11 -0.29
CA ILE A 67 7.56 5.71 0.02
C ILE A 67 8.58 5.41 -1.07
N ASP A 68 8.71 4.16 -1.50
CA ASP A 68 9.66 3.73 -2.52
C ASP A 68 9.37 4.42 -3.86
N ASP A 69 8.11 4.45 -4.29
CA ASP A 69 7.69 5.11 -5.55
C ASP A 69 7.96 6.63 -5.51
N LEU A 70 7.74 7.28 -4.36
CA LEU A 70 8.01 8.72 -4.19
C LEU A 70 9.51 9.04 -4.17
N GLU A 71 10.33 8.15 -3.62
CA GLU A 71 11.79 8.27 -3.59
C GLU A 71 12.35 8.13 -5.01
N GLU A 72 11.90 7.12 -5.75
CA GLU A 72 12.25 6.93 -7.16
C GLU A 72 11.85 8.14 -8.03
N MET A 73 10.72 8.77 -7.71
CA MET A 73 10.29 10.02 -8.36
C MET A 73 11.22 11.19 -8.09
N GLN A 74 11.73 11.34 -6.86
CA GLN A 74 12.69 12.40 -6.54
C GLN A 74 14.03 12.19 -7.25
N GLU A 75 14.50 10.95 -7.36
CA GLU A 75 15.72 10.60 -8.09
C GLU A 75 15.64 10.91 -9.59
N LYS A 76 14.44 10.82 -10.18
CA LYS A 76 14.19 11.15 -11.59
C LYS A 76 14.27 12.64 -11.92
N GLY A 77 14.49 13.52 -10.94
CA GLY A 77 14.72 14.95 -11.17
C GLY A 77 13.47 15.74 -11.57
N LEU A 78 12.37 15.55 -10.84
CA LEU A 78 11.11 16.30 -11.04
C LEU A 78 11.26 17.80 -10.72
N SER A 79 10.26 18.60 -11.09
CA SER A 79 10.27 20.04 -10.80
C SER A 79 10.35 20.34 -9.30
N SER A 80 10.85 21.53 -8.95
CA SER A 80 11.00 21.96 -7.55
C SER A 80 9.69 21.93 -6.77
N ILE A 81 8.57 22.28 -7.42
CA ILE A 81 7.23 22.27 -6.84
C ILE A 81 6.84 20.85 -6.43
N ILE A 82 7.09 19.88 -7.29
CA ILE A 82 6.75 18.48 -7.03
C ILE A 82 7.64 17.90 -5.95
N ASN A 83 8.94 18.21 -5.96
CA ASN A 83 9.85 17.80 -4.90
C ASN A 83 9.39 18.33 -3.53
N GLU A 84 8.92 19.56 -3.46
CA GLU A 84 8.39 20.12 -2.21
C GLU A 84 7.08 19.45 -1.79
N ALA A 85 6.19 19.18 -2.74
CA ALA A 85 4.97 18.40 -2.48
C ALA A 85 5.28 16.99 -1.94
N ILE A 86 6.27 16.31 -2.53
CA ILE A 86 6.71 14.98 -2.07
C ILE A 86 7.22 15.04 -0.62
N LYS A 87 8.01 16.07 -0.23
CA LYS A 87 8.44 16.24 1.16
C LYS A 87 7.26 16.43 2.14
N VAL A 88 6.25 17.20 1.73
CA VAL A 88 5.03 17.38 2.53
C VAL A 88 4.29 16.04 2.66
N ILE A 89 4.21 15.27 1.58
CA ILE A 89 3.62 13.93 1.58
C ILE A 89 4.38 13.01 2.54
N TYR A 90 5.71 12.94 2.48
CA TYR A 90 6.53 12.16 3.40
C TYR A 90 6.28 12.52 4.86
N THR A 91 6.24 13.83 5.15
CA THR A 91 5.99 14.33 6.51
C THR A 91 4.64 13.84 7.01
N LYS A 92 3.62 13.89 6.15
CA LYS A 92 2.26 13.46 6.49
C LYS A 92 2.14 11.94 6.62
N LEU A 93 2.75 11.17 5.72
CA LEU A 93 2.81 9.71 5.81
C LEU A 93 3.49 9.26 7.11
N LYS A 94 4.66 9.83 7.42
CA LYS A 94 5.39 9.54 8.66
C LYS A 94 4.56 9.90 9.89
N PHE A 95 3.88 11.04 9.89
CA PHE A 95 3.00 11.43 10.99
C PHE A 95 1.92 10.37 11.26
N TYR A 96 1.18 9.94 10.23
CA TYR A 96 0.15 8.91 10.39
C TYR A 96 0.72 7.54 10.77
N TYR A 97 1.84 7.16 10.16
CA TYR A 97 2.54 5.93 10.52
C TYR A 97 2.95 5.91 11.99
N THR A 98 3.48 7.01 12.53
CA THR A 98 3.88 7.07 13.95
C THR A 98 2.71 7.12 14.94
N ARG A 99 1.53 7.58 14.50
CA ARG A 99 0.34 7.70 15.36
C ARG A 99 -0.53 6.44 15.35
N SER A 100 -0.34 5.57 14.36
CA SER A 100 -1.08 4.32 14.25
C SER A 100 -0.52 3.26 15.20
N ASP A 101 -1.34 2.31 15.59
CA ASP A 101 -0.87 1.16 16.37
C ASP A 101 -0.08 0.22 15.46
N ASN A 102 1.19 0.54 15.28
CA ASN A 102 2.10 -0.20 14.41
C ASN A 102 2.23 -1.67 14.83
N SER A 103 1.96 -2.00 16.09
CA SER A 103 1.98 -3.38 16.58
C SER A 103 0.88 -4.21 15.92
N ILE A 104 -0.32 -3.67 15.75
CA ILE A 104 -1.44 -4.35 15.09
C ILE A 104 -1.11 -4.60 13.62
N TYR A 105 -0.57 -3.60 12.91
CA TYR A 105 -0.20 -3.77 11.51
C TYR A 105 0.95 -4.77 11.34
N ALA A 106 1.94 -4.77 12.22
CA ALA A 106 3.03 -5.74 12.20
C ALA A 106 2.55 -7.18 12.47
N VAL A 107 1.72 -7.36 13.49
CA VAL A 107 1.12 -8.66 13.83
C VAL A 107 0.24 -9.18 12.70
N THR A 108 -0.65 -8.34 12.16
CA THR A 108 -1.53 -8.75 11.05
C THR A 108 -0.77 -9.06 9.77
N THR A 109 0.32 -8.33 9.49
CA THR A 109 1.20 -8.63 8.35
C THR A 109 1.92 -9.97 8.51
N LEU A 110 2.43 -10.27 9.71
CA LEU A 110 3.06 -11.56 10.02
C LEU A 110 2.09 -12.75 9.94
N LEU A 111 0.85 -12.55 10.38
CA LEU A 111 -0.21 -13.57 10.33
C LEU A 111 -0.75 -13.79 8.91
N ASP A 112 -0.54 -12.86 7.99
CA ASP A 112 -1.01 -13.00 6.62
C ASP A 112 -0.19 -14.05 5.85
N LEU A 113 -0.87 -15.11 5.42
CA LEU A 113 -0.27 -16.23 4.72
C LEU A 113 0.40 -15.84 3.39
N ARG A 114 0.00 -14.71 2.79
CA ARG A 114 0.58 -14.18 1.54
C ARG A 114 2.00 -13.65 1.73
N PHE A 115 2.32 -13.14 2.92
CA PHE A 115 3.58 -12.44 3.22
C PHE A 115 4.44 -13.21 4.21
N LYS A 116 3.83 -13.60 5.34
CA LYS A 116 4.50 -14.20 6.49
C LYS A 116 5.75 -13.39 6.87
N LYS A 117 6.76 -14.07 7.42
CA LYS A 117 8.09 -13.49 7.66
C LYS A 117 8.86 -13.18 6.38
N ALA A 118 8.54 -13.85 5.28
CA ALA A 118 9.28 -13.77 4.02
C ALA A 118 9.26 -12.35 3.42
N TYR A 119 8.16 -11.60 3.58
CA TYR A 119 8.11 -10.21 3.14
C TYR A 119 9.22 -9.35 3.77
N TYR A 120 9.44 -9.46 5.07
CA TYR A 120 10.46 -8.67 5.76
C TYR A 120 11.88 -9.07 5.36
N GLU A 121 12.11 -10.36 5.13
CA GLU A 121 13.41 -10.89 4.71
C GLU A 121 13.78 -10.45 3.28
N VAL A 122 12.81 -10.43 2.36
CA VAL A 122 13.02 -10.01 0.96
C VAL A 122 13.20 -8.49 0.84
N ASN A 123 12.56 -7.68 1.68
CA ASN A 123 12.66 -6.22 1.64
C ASN A 123 13.81 -5.65 2.49
N ASN A 124 14.78 -6.49 2.89
CA ASN A 124 15.97 -6.09 3.67
C ASN A 124 15.65 -5.29 4.95
N TRP A 125 14.52 -5.60 5.60
CA TRP A 125 14.18 -4.95 6.86
C TRP A 125 15.22 -5.29 7.94
N ASP A 126 15.56 -4.32 8.80
CA ASP A 126 16.45 -4.57 9.93
C ASP A 126 15.86 -5.71 10.79
N LYS A 127 16.70 -6.68 11.14
CA LYS A 127 16.34 -7.83 11.99
C LYS A 127 15.66 -7.40 13.29
N LYS A 128 15.97 -6.20 13.80
CA LYS A 128 15.29 -5.60 14.96
C LYS A 128 13.79 -5.46 14.77
N TRP A 129 13.33 -5.05 13.59
CA TRP A 129 11.90 -4.92 13.29
C TRP A 129 11.19 -6.27 13.22
N ILE A 130 11.85 -7.27 12.62
CA ILE A 130 11.33 -8.64 12.56
C ILE A 130 11.20 -9.21 13.98
N SER A 131 12.22 -8.99 14.82
CA SER A 131 12.21 -9.40 16.22
C SER A 131 11.09 -8.73 16.99
N TRP A 132 10.93 -7.41 16.86
CA TRP A 132 9.86 -6.65 17.52
C TRP A 132 8.47 -7.11 17.08
N ALA A 133 8.25 -7.31 15.77
CA ALA A 133 6.97 -7.79 15.26
C ALA A 133 6.64 -9.20 15.79
N THR A 134 7.65 -10.07 15.90
CA THR A 134 7.51 -11.41 16.48
C THR A 134 7.19 -11.34 17.98
N GLU A 135 7.80 -10.41 18.71
CA GLU A 135 7.50 -10.14 20.12
C GLU A 135 6.07 -9.67 20.31
N CYS A 136 5.60 -8.70 19.51
CA CYS A 136 4.19 -8.27 19.51
C CYS A 136 3.24 -9.44 19.24
N LEU A 137 3.57 -10.33 18.29
CA LEU A 137 2.75 -11.52 18.02
C LEU A 137 2.70 -12.45 19.23
N ASN A 138 3.83 -12.67 19.90
CA ASN A 138 3.89 -13.48 21.12
C ASN A 138 3.06 -12.87 22.26
N GLU A 139 3.09 -11.54 22.43
CA GLU A 139 2.26 -10.85 23.42
C GLU A 139 0.77 -11.03 23.14
N VAL A 140 0.36 -10.85 21.88
CA VAL A 140 -1.02 -11.07 21.44
C VAL A 140 -1.42 -12.52 21.66
N TYR A 141 -0.60 -13.48 21.24
CA TYR A 141 -0.86 -14.91 21.45
C TYR A 141 -1.02 -15.24 22.93
N ASN A 142 -0.10 -14.78 23.79
CA ASN A 142 -0.15 -15.03 25.22
C ASN A 142 -1.37 -14.40 25.91
N ARG A 143 -1.87 -13.27 25.38
CA ARG A 143 -3.09 -12.61 25.86
C ARG A 143 -4.35 -13.44 25.56
N TYR A 144 -4.38 -14.12 24.42
CA TYR A 144 -5.59 -14.83 23.95
C TYR A 144 -5.56 -16.35 24.12
N LYS A 145 -4.39 -16.96 24.36
CA LYS A 145 -4.24 -18.44 24.46
C LYS A 145 -5.10 -19.11 25.53
N ASN A 146 -5.47 -18.39 26.58
CA ASN A 146 -6.27 -18.91 27.69
C ASN A 146 -7.73 -18.43 27.65
N THR A 147 -8.10 -17.67 26.62
CA THR A 147 -9.40 -16.98 26.51
C THR A 147 -10.36 -17.69 25.56
N ILE A 148 -9.86 -18.67 24.81
CA ILE A 148 -10.66 -19.54 23.95
C ILE A 148 -10.93 -20.82 24.75
N PRO A 149 -12.20 -21.18 25.07
CA PRO A 149 -12.47 -22.53 25.56
C PRO A 149 -11.99 -23.49 24.49
N VAL A 150 -11.18 -24.48 24.88
CA VAL A 150 -10.74 -25.55 23.99
C VAL A 150 -11.99 -26.17 23.39
N VAL A 151 -12.32 -25.80 22.15
CA VAL A 151 -13.24 -26.59 21.35
C VAL A 151 -12.37 -27.73 20.90
N ASP A 152 -12.59 -28.90 21.49
CA ASP A 152 -12.00 -30.15 21.01
C ASP A 152 -12.41 -30.28 19.54
N LEU A 153 -11.50 -29.86 18.65
CA LEU A 153 -11.58 -30.24 17.26
C LEU A 153 -11.24 -31.73 17.28
N GLU A 154 -12.28 -32.57 17.36
CA GLU A 154 -12.19 -33.97 17.00
C GLU A 154 -11.71 -34.02 15.55
N ILE A 155 -10.39 -34.08 15.38
CA ILE A 155 -9.77 -34.48 14.13
C ILE A 155 -10.11 -35.96 14.00
N ASN A 156 -11.27 -36.25 13.43
CA ASN A 156 -11.58 -37.58 12.95
C ASN A 156 -10.55 -37.88 11.86
N ASP A 157 -9.64 -38.79 12.21
CA ASP A 157 -8.61 -39.38 11.36
C ASP A 157 -9.13 -39.64 9.95
N ILE A 158 -8.77 -38.76 8.99
CA ILE A 158 -8.79 -39.10 7.58
C ILE A 158 -7.53 -39.93 7.31
N SER A 159 -7.47 -41.13 7.87
CA SER A 159 -6.41 -42.12 7.64
C SER A 159 -6.95 -43.47 7.16
N SER A 160 -8.18 -43.52 6.62
CA SER A 160 -8.81 -44.78 6.19
C SER A 160 -9.51 -44.78 4.82
N THR A 161 -9.09 -43.95 3.85
CA THR A 161 -9.58 -44.06 2.45
C THR A 161 -8.51 -44.13 1.35
N SER A 162 -7.26 -44.47 1.69
CA SER A 162 -6.19 -44.71 0.71
C SER A 162 -5.89 -46.20 0.41
N SER A 163 -6.80 -47.12 0.76
CA SER A 163 -6.62 -48.57 0.48
C SER A 163 -7.72 -49.26 -0.33
N GLN A 164 -8.61 -48.52 -1.00
CA GLN A 164 -9.53 -49.11 -1.98
C GLN A 164 -9.49 -48.39 -3.33
N LEU A 165 -8.35 -48.48 -4.00
CA LEU A 165 -8.20 -48.27 -5.44
C LEU A 165 -6.98 -49.09 -5.87
N ASN A 166 -7.11 -50.41 -5.85
CA ASN A 166 -6.30 -51.38 -6.58
C ASN A 166 -6.95 -52.77 -6.41
N HIS A 167 -7.98 -53.03 -7.22
CA HIS A 167 -8.23 -54.34 -7.80
C HIS A 167 -9.15 -54.20 -9.02
#